data_AF-F3ZXF1-F1
#
_entry.id   AF-F3ZXF1-F1
#
_cell.length_a   1.000
_cell.length_b   1.000
_cell.length_c   1.000
_cell.angle_alpha   90.00
_cell.angle_beta   90.00
_cell.angle_gamma   90.00
#
_symmetry.space_group_name_H-M   'P 1'
#
loop_
_entity.id
_entity.type
_entity.pdbx_description
1 polymer ?
#
loop_
_entity_poly.entity_id
_entity_poly.type
_entity_poly.pdbx_seq_one_letter_code
_entity_poly.pdbx_strand_id
1 'polypeptide(L)'
;MLVEYADCYALNFVNGADLRNTKEFDIDFDLVNGRKIELELYARQKKDGTYKVVEVLFDKTADEQDIIDLSGIYWYIIGKGYENKKVRPILNIWEDGDYYIIASIDGCATDTVKHIQPRPVCWWPSKDAWQETAFCRHFLPISEVKANFYTYDQFAKRNSDIPYQNIGLEYARQIRNLRSQLQYCKKNHLVASLKVVDVDKAQKYIHDNRLEDNEQTWASLVTKDDLFIDMPDIYTETNIVYTTKETGKKITIEALSYYPAHPADIDCIVAVEYLDKVKRITKYWLNPLFNTESLYNKVFDMICAAAAKAGITKIEVIQPGMSFESCPHCGELLI
;
A
#
# COMPACT_ATOMS: atom_id res chain seq x y z
N MET A 1 -8.17 20.56 -11.63
CA MET A 1 -8.50 21.69 -10.72
C MET A 1 -9.59 21.21 -9.80
N LEU A 2 -9.36 21.26 -8.49
CA LEU A 2 -10.40 20.91 -7.52
C LEU A 2 -11.40 22.06 -7.43
N VAL A 3 -12.68 21.75 -7.61
CA VAL A 3 -13.81 22.67 -7.49
C VAL A 3 -14.75 22.10 -6.45
N GLU A 4 -15.23 22.95 -5.55
CA GLU A 4 -16.21 22.56 -4.54
C GLU A 4 -17.61 22.96 -5.02
N TYR A 5 -18.50 21.98 -5.16
CA TYR A 5 -19.92 22.18 -5.38
C TYR A 5 -20.69 22.09 -4.06
N ALA A 6 -22.01 22.34 -4.08
CA ALA A 6 -22.83 22.34 -2.87
C ALA A 6 -22.88 20.96 -2.19
N ASP A 7 -22.86 19.89 -2.99
CA ASP A 7 -23.14 18.51 -2.61
C ASP A 7 -22.04 17.52 -3.00
N CYS A 8 -21.03 17.96 -3.75
CA CYS A 8 -19.89 17.13 -4.13
C CYS A 8 -18.58 17.93 -4.23
N TYR A 9 -17.47 17.22 -4.40
CA TYR A 9 -16.21 17.76 -4.88
C TYR A 9 -16.01 17.36 -6.34
N ALA A 10 -15.32 18.19 -7.13
CA ALA A 10 -15.09 17.92 -8.54
C ALA A 10 -13.64 18.15 -8.96
N LEU A 11 -13.06 17.16 -9.62
CA LEU A 11 -11.77 17.29 -10.29
C LEU A 11 -11.96 17.58 -11.77
N ASN A 12 -11.78 18.86 -12.13
CA ASN A 12 -11.87 19.33 -13.49
C ASN A 12 -10.55 19.14 -14.25
N PHE A 13 -10.59 18.40 -15.36
CA PHE A 13 -9.46 18.19 -16.27
C PHE A 13 -9.45 19.15 -17.46
N VAL A 14 -10.51 19.94 -17.64
CA VAL A 14 -10.64 20.94 -18.70
C VAL A 14 -11.13 22.26 -18.09
N ASN A 15 -10.45 23.37 -18.37
CA ASN A 15 -10.88 24.69 -17.91
C ASN A 15 -12.25 25.05 -18.52
N GLY A 16 -13.23 25.38 -17.67
CA GLY A 16 -14.58 25.77 -18.09
C GLY A 16 -15.36 24.61 -18.71
N ALA A 17 -15.33 23.43 -18.08
CA ALA A 17 -16.01 22.24 -18.57
C ALA A 17 -17.54 22.47 -18.70
N ASP A 18 -17.97 22.79 -19.91
CA ASP A 18 -19.38 22.72 -20.29
C ASP A 18 -19.86 21.25 -20.27
N LEU A 19 -20.64 20.85 -19.27
CA LEU A 19 -21.14 19.48 -19.16
C LEU A 19 -22.19 19.13 -20.22
N ARG A 20 -22.55 20.05 -21.13
CA ARG A 20 -23.41 19.72 -22.27
C ARG A 20 -22.72 18.69 -23.18
N ASN A 21 -23.42 17.60 -23.47
CA ASN A 21 -22.98 16.46 -24.29
C ASN A 21 -21.85 15.60 -23.67
N THR A 22 -21.81 15.50 -22.33
CA THR A 22 -21.04 14.45 -21.65
C THR A 22 -21.89 13.17 -21.54
N LYS A 23 -21.21 12.03 -21.42
CA LYS A 23 -21.76 10.78 -20.92
C LYS A 23 -21.21 10.56 -19.52
N GLU A 24 -22.08 10.12 -18.62
CA GLU A 24 -21.79 9.78 -17.22
C GLU A 24 -21.45 8.30 -17.10
N PHE A 25 -20.57 7.98 -16.15
CA PHE A 25 -20.16 6.63 -15.81
C PHE A 25 -19.89 6.55 -14.31
N ASP A 26 -20.56 5.61 -13.64
CA ASP A 26 -20.40 5.38 -12.21
C ASP A 26 -19.43 4.23 -11.96
N ILE A 27 -18.47 4.44 -11.05
CA ILE A 27 -17.52 3.40 -10.68
C ILE A 27 -17.31 3.33 -9.17
N ASP A 28 -17.20 2.11 -8.66
CA ASP A 28 -16.68 1.82 -7.32
C ASP A 28 -15.15 1.68 -7.41
N PHE A 29 -14.44 2.59 -6.77
CA PHE A 29 -12.99 2.64 -6.80
C PHE A 29 -12.39 2.20 -5.46
N ASP A 30 -11.54 1.18 -5.47
CA ASP A 30 -10.83 0.72 -4.27
C ASP A 30 -9.65 1.64 -3.93
N LEU A 31 -9.68 2.34 -2.80
CA LEU A 31 -8.61 3.20 -2.30
C LEU A 31 -7.41 2.42 -1.75
N VAL A 32 -6.38 3.17 -1.31
CA VAL A 32 -5.08 2.60 -0.90
C VAL A 32 -5.20 1.57 0.24
N ASN A 33 -6.19 1.73 1.11
CA ASN A 33 -6.46 0.88 2.26
C ASN A 33 -7.62 -0.12 2.06
N GLY A 34 -8.08 -0.31 0.82
CA GLY A 34 -9.19 -1.20 0.49
C GLY A 34 -10.59 -0.64 0.79
N ARG A 35 -10.70 0.62 1.26
CA ARG A 35 -11.99 1.33 1.26
C ARG A 35 -12.47 1.52 -0.17
N LYS A 36 -13.78 1.48 -0.39
CA LYS A 36 -14.38 1.88 -1.66
C LYS A 36 -14.82 3.33 -1.62
N ILE A 37 -14.67 4.02 -2.75
CA ILE A 37 -15.25 5.34 -3.00
C ILE A 37 -16.03 5.28 -4.32
N GLU A 38 -17.24 5.83 -4.31
CA GLU A 38 -18.06 5.99 -5.51
C GLU A 38 -17.58 7.24 -6.26
N LEU A 39 -17.34 7.09 -7.56
CA LEU A 39 -16.92 8.17 -8.44
C LEU A 39 -17.87 8.27 -9.64
N GLU A 40 -18.29 9.50 -9.97
CA GLU A 40 -18.99 9.79 -11.22
C GLU A 40 -18.01 10.41 -12.22
N LEU A 41 -17.81 9.74 -13.35
CA LEU A 41 -16.95 10.22 -14.44
C LEU A 41 -17.80 10.86 -15.53
N TYR A 42 -17.59 12.15 -15.79
CA TYR A 42 -18.20 12.82 -16.93
C TYR A 42 -17.21 12.88 -18.08
N ALA A 43 -17.59 12.32 -19.23
CA ALA A 43 -16.70 12.19 -20.37
C ALA A 43 -17.32 12.64 -21.68
N ARG A 44 -16.53 13.30 -22.53
CA ARG A 44 -16.94 13.71 -23.89
C ARG A 44 -16.40 12.75 -24.93
N GLN A 45 -17.24 12.39 -25.88
CA GLN A 45 -16.82 11.55 -27.01
C GLN A 45 -15.88 12.33 -27.93
N LYS A 46 -14.76 11.70 -28.30
CA LYS A 46 -13.81 12.17 -29.30
C LYS A 46 -14.21 11.69 -30.69
N LYS A 47 -13.60 12.30 -31.72
CA LYS A 47 -13.83 11.91 -33.13
C LYS A 47 -13.47 10.45 -33.44
N ASP A 48 -12.57 9.84 -32.66
CA ASP A 48 -12.15 8.44 -32.83
C ASP A 48 -13.06 7.43 -32.11
N GLY A 49 -14.18 7.89 -31.54
CA GLY A 49 -15.12 7.06 -30.79
C GLY A 49 -14.74 6.83 -29.33
N THR A 50 -13.54 7.22 -28.88
CA THR A 50 -13.14 7.12 -27.47
C THR A 50 -13.63 8.30 -26.65
N TYR A 51 -13.71 8.15 -25.34
CA TYR A 51 -14.17 9.21 -24.44
C TYR A 51 -13.00 9.85 -23.71
N LYS A 52 -13.04 11.18 -23.57
CA LYS A 52 -12.14 11.95 -22.71
C LYS A 52 -12.88 12.31 -21.44
N VAL A 53 -12.44 11.81 -20.29
CA VAL A 53 -12.94 12.30 -19.00
C VAL A 53 -12.59 13.77 -18.86
N VAL A 54 -13.61 14.58 -18.59
CA VAL A 54 -13.48 16.03 -18.42
C VAL A 54 -13.63 16.43 -16.95
N GLU A 55 -14.37 15.64 -16.18
CA GLU A 55 -14.63 15.87 -14.76
C GLU A 55 -14.85 14.53 -14.04
N VAL A 56 -14.46 14.50 -12.77
CA VAL A 56 -14.75 13.41 -11.81
C VAL A 56 -15.40 14.02 -10.60
N LEU A 57 -16.55 13.51 -10.20
CA LEU A 57 -17.23 13.92 -8.98
C LEU A 57 -16.95 12.93 -7.86
N PHE A 58 -16.84 13.48 -6.65
CA PHE A 58 -16.64 12.76 -5.39
C PHE A 58 -17.74 13.18 -4.43
N ASP A 59 -18.30 12.22 -3.69
CA ASP A 59 -19.19 12.52 -2.58
C ASP A 59 -18.49 13.42 -1.54
N LYS A 60 -19.27 14.25 -0.82
CA LYS A 60 -18.74 15.16 0.21
C LYS A 60 -18.04 14.47 1.38
N THR A 61 -18.24 13.17 1.55
CA THR A 61 -17.55 12.37 2.55
C THR A 61 -16.14 11.92 2.11
N ALA A 62 -15.75 12.22 0.87
CA ALA A 62 -14.42 11.94 0.37
C ALA A 62 -13.35 12.75 1.14
N ASP A 63 -12.29 12.07 1.56
CA ASP A 63 -11.14 12.69 2.21
C ASP A 63 -10.35 13.52 1.19
N GLU A 64 -9.90 14.73 1.59
CA GLU A 64 -9.17 15.62 0.67
C GLU A 64 -7.93 14.94 0.09
N GLN A 65 -7.22 14.16 0.90
CA GLN A 65 -6.04 13.43 0.45
C GLN A 65 -6.40 12.31 -0.54
N ASP A 66 -7.58 11.68 -0.43
CA ASP A 66 -8.06 10.72 -1.43
C ASP A 66 -8.35 11.41 -2.78
N ILE A 67 -8.87 12.64 -2.75
CA ILE A 67 -9.08 13.44 -3.97
C ILE A 67 -7.75 13.86 -4.60
N ILE A 68 -6.80 14.35 -3.79
CA ILE A 68 -5.44 14.67 -4.25
C ILE A 68 -4.81 13.45 -4.90
N ASP A 69 -4.97 12.31 -4.25
CA ASP A 69 -4.54 11.01 -4.74
C ASP A 69 -5.17 10.72 -6.13
N LEU A 70 -6.49 10.74 -6.23
CA LEU A 70 -7.19 10.42 -7.48
C LEU A 70 -6.95 11.44 -8.61
N SER A 71 -6.49 12.65 -8.28
CA SER A 71 -6.13 13.67 -9.27
C SER A 71 -4.94 13.32 -10.15
N GLY A 72 -4.08 12.38 -9.70
CA GLY A 72 -2.96 11.87 -10.46
C GLY A 72 -3.33 10.78 -11.48
N ILE A 73 -4.58 10.32 -11.48
CA ILE A 73 -5.05 9.23 -12.33
C ILE A 73 -5.40 9.73 -13.73
N TYR A 74 -4.91 8.99 -14.72
CA TYR A 74 -5.31 9.11 -16.10
C TYR A 74 -6.48 8.16 -16.37
N TRP A 75 -7.58 8.73 -16.87
CA TRP A 75 -8.77 7.98 -17.20
C TRP A 75 -8.86 7.73 -18.71
N TYR A 76 -9.05 6.47 -19.10
CA TYR A 76 -9.42 6.09 -20.45
C TYR A 76 -10.79 5.45 -20.45
N ILE A 77 -11.66 5.89 -21.36
CA ILE A 77 -12.93 5.24 -21.61
C ILE A 77 -12.95 4.87 -23.10
N ILE A 78 -12.92 3.57 -23.38
CA ILE A 78 -12.77 3.04 -24.74
C ILE A 78 -13.84 1.98 -25.00
N GLY A 79 -14.30 1.84 -26.24
CA GLY A 79 -15.23 0.77 -26.59
C GLY A 79 -14.57 -0.61 -26.51
N LYS A 80 -15.35 -1.67 -26.28
CA LYS A 80 -14.87 -3.07 -26.23
C LYS A 80 -14.17 -3.53 -27.53
N GLY A 81 -14.39 -2.85 -28.65
CA GLY A 81 -13.63 -3.08 -29.89
C GLY A 81 -12.15 -2.60 -29.86
N TYR A 82 -11.70 -1.93 -28.80
CA TYR A 82 -10.36 -1.30 -28.71
C TYR A 82 -9.43 -1.97 -27.68
N GLU A 83 -9.65 -3.23 -27.33
CA GLU A 83 -8.89 -3.96 -26.31
C GLU A 83 -7.37 -3.99 -26.52
N ASN A 84 -6.92 -3.93 -27.78
CA ASN A 84 -5.50 -3.93 -28.15
C ASN A 84 -4.86 -2.53 -28.07
N LYS A 85 -5.63 -1.49 -27.71
CA LYS A 85 -5.10 -0.13 -27.58
C LYS A 85 -4.08 -0.09 -26.44
N LYS A 86 -2.90 0.43 -26.75
CA LYS A 86 -1.89 0.72 -25.73
C LYS A 86 -2.37 1.87 -24.86
N VAL A 87 -2.46 1.60 -23.57
CA VAL A 87 -2.74 2.58 -22.53
C VAL A 87 -1.54 2.69 -21.60
N ARG A 88 -1.54 3.73 -20.76
CA ARG A 88 -0.61 3.83 -19.63
C ARG A 88 -0.79 2.63 -18.69
N PRO A 89 0.16 2.38 -17.77
CA PRO A 89 0.05 1.27 -16.84
C PRO A 89 -1.29 1.30 -16.10
N ILE A 90 -2.05 0.23 -16.25
CA ILE A 90 -3.42 0.15 -15.73
C ILE A 90 -3.35 -0.07 -14.21
N LEU A 91 -4.17 0.69 -13.49
CA LEU A 91 -4.53 0.43 -12.11
C LEU A 91 -5.73 -0.51 -12.09
N ASN A 92 -6.89 -0.05 -12.57
CA ASN A 92 -8.12 -0.82 -12.49
C ASN A 92 -8.95 -0.66 -13.77
N ILE A 93 -9.81 -1.65 -14.03
CA ILE A 93 -10.69 -1.70 -15.20
C ILE A 93 -12.10 -2.03 -14.72
N TRP A 94 -13.07 -1.26 -15.21
CA TRP A 94 -14.49 -1.55 -15.07
C TRP A 94 -15.12 -1.74 -16.45
N GLU A 95 -16.16 -2.56 -16.50
CA GLU A 95 -16.99 -2.72 -17.69
C GLU A 95 -18.33 -2.01 -17.46
N ASP A 96 -18.68 -1.08 -18.36
CA ASP A 96 -20.00 -0.45 -18.40
C ASP A 96 -20.57 -0.56 -19.83
N GLY A 97 -21.51 -1.49 -20.00
CA GLY A 97 -22.10 -1.80 -21.30
C GLY A 97 -21.05 -2.13 -22.37
N ASP A 98 -20.97 -1.27 -23.39
CA ASP A 98 -20.06 -1.39 -24.53
C ASP A 98 -18.67 -0.79 -24.29
N TYR A 99 -18.38 -0.32 -23.07
CA TYR A 99 -17.16 0.41 -22.75
C TYR A 99 -16.32 -0.28 -21.67
N TYR A 100 -15.01 -0.11 -21.79
CA TYR A 100 -14.03 -0.26 -20.73
C TYR A 100 -13.70 1.11 -20.15
N ILE A 101 -13.86 1.24 -18.84
CA ILE A 101 -13.40 2.37 -18.04
C ILE A 101 -12.08 1.95 -17.41
N ILE A 102 -11.03 2.74 -17.58
CA ILE A 102 -9.67 2.36 -17.20
C ILE A 102 -9.05 3.49 -16.41
N ALA A 103 -8.69 3.20 -15.16
CA ALA A 103 -7.84 4.04 -14.36
C ALA A 103 -6.38 3.65 -14.62
N SER A 104 -5.51 4.62 -14.81
CA SER A 104 -4.10 4.39 -15.14
C SER A 104 -3.19 5.45 -14.55
N ILE A 105 -1.91 5.13 -14.44
CA ILE A 105 -0.91 6.01 -13.81
C ILE A 105 0.13 6.51 -14.81
N ASP A 106 0.82 7.58 -14.46
CA ASP A 106 2.00 7.96 -15.24
C ASP A 106 3.08 6.88 -15.13
N GLY A 107 3.78 6.60 -16.23
CA GLY A 107 4.78 5.53 -16.24
C GLY A 107 5.48 5.39 -17.59
N CYS A 108 6.65 4.77 -17.56
CA CYS A 108 7.45 4.48 -18.76
C CYS A 108 6.99 3.22 -19.50
N ALA A 109 6.09 2.41 -18.91
CA ALA A 109 5.54 1.21 -19.51
C ALA A 109 4.17 1.47 -20.15
N THR A 110 3.73 0.60 -21.04
CA THR A 110 2.39 0.64 -21.63
C THR A 110 1.74 -0.72 -21.52
N ASP A 111 0.44 -0.71 -21.26
CA ASP A 111 -0.40 -1.86 -20.99
C ASP A 111 -1.46 -2.02 -22.10
N THR A 112 -2.06 -3.21 -22.23
CA THR A 112 -3.18 -3.49 -23.16
C THR A 112 -4.33 -4.13 -22.40
N VAL A 113 -5.56 -3.65 -22.62
CA VAL A 113 -6.77 -4.05 -21.87
C VAL A 113 -6.98 -5.57 -21.83
N LYS A 114 -6.68 -6.28 -22.92
CA LYS A 114 -6.92 -7.72 -23.06
C LYS A 114 -6.16 -8.63 -22.07
N HIS A 115 -5.07 -8.13 -21.48
CA HIS A 115 -4.08 -9.00 -20.79
C HIS A 115 -3.79 -8.60 -19.35
N ILE A 116 -4.74 -7.94 -18.67
CA ILE A 116 -4.43 -7.29 -17.40
C ILE A 116 -5.26 -7.85 -16.26
N GLN A 117 -4.54 -8.18 -15.20
CA GLN A 117 -5.11 -8.30 -13.87
C GLN A 117 -5.10 -6.91 -13.22
N PRO A 118 -6.22 -6.43 -12.67
CA PRO A 118 -6.26 -5.18 -11.93
C PRO A 118 -5.12 -5.10 -10.91
N ARG A 119 -4.42 -3.98 -10.90
CA ARG A 119 -3.44 -3.65 -9.86
C ARG A 119 -4.17 -2.87 -8.78
N PRO A 120 -4.16 -3.34 -7.53
CA PRO A 120 -4.70 -2.57 -6.43
C PRO A 120 -4.12 -1.15 -6.41
N VAL A 121 -4.96 -0.14 -6.16
CA VAL A 121 -4.63 1.31 -6.28
C VAL A 121 -3.45 1.73 -5.44
N CYS A 122 -3.26 0.96 -4.42
CA CYS A 122 -2.26 1.04 -3.43
C CYS A 122 -0.85 0.69 -4.01
N TRP A 123 -0.76 0.22 -5.27
CA TRP A 123 0.45 0.11 -6.13
C TRP A 123 0.92 1.43 -6.70
N TRP A 124 0.08 2.46 -6.58
CA TRP A 124 0.39 3.74 -7.15
C TRP A 124 1.57 4.36 -6.40
N PRO A 125 2.71 4.63 -7.06
CA PRO A 125 3.77 5.38 -6.42
C PRO A 125 3.26 6.77 -6.04
N SER A 126 3.54 7.18 -4.81
CA SER A 126 3.31 8.54 -4.35
C SER A 126 4.17 9.49 -5.18
N LYS A 127 3.49 10.31 -5.99
CA LYS A 127 4.14 11.31 -6.84
C LYS A 127 4.95 12.29 -6.00
N ASP A 128 4.40 12.72 -4.87
CA ASP A 128 5.03 13.67 -3.98
C ASP A 128 6.30 13.07 -3.36
N ALA A 129 6.24 11.84 -2.83
CA ALA A 129 7.42 11.16 -2.30
C ALA A 129 8.51 10.94 -3.37
N TRP A 130 8.10 10.64 -4.62
CA TRP A 130 9.02 10.52 -5.75
C TRP A 130 9.69 11.85 -6.08
N GLN A 131 8.91 12.93 -6.15
CA GLN A 131 9.40 14.27 -6.46
C GLN A 131 10.28 14.83 -5.35
N GLU A 132 9.93 14.59 -4.08
CA GLU A 132 10.75 14.94 -2.93
C GLU A 132 12.12 14.27 -3.00
N THR A 133 12.16 12.95 -3.26
CA THR A 133 13.43 12.22 -3.41
C THR A 133 14.24 12.76 -4.60
N ALA A 134 13.58 13.05 -5.72
CA ALA A 134 14.22 13.62 -6.89
C ALA A 134 14.79 15.02 -6.63
N PHE A 135 14.05 15.84 -5.88
CA PHE A 135 14.46 17.17 -5.45
C PHE A 135 15.70 17.08 -4.55
N CYS A 136 15.66 16.24 -3.50
CA CYS A 136 16.80 16.04 -2.61
C CYS A 136 18.07 15.67 -3.37
N ARG A 137 17.98 14.79 -4.38
CA ARG A 137 19.11 14.41 -5.23
C ARG A 137 19.62 15.56 -6.12
N HIS A 138 18.73 16.41 -6.62
CA HIS A 138 19.14 17.52 -7.49
C HIS A 138 20.02 18.53 -6.74
N PHE A 139 19.72 18.76 -5.46
CA PHE A 139 20.40 19.76 -4.65
C PHE A 139 21.52 19.20 -3.77
N LEU A 140 21.51 17.89 -3.48
CA LEU A 140 22.50 17.24 -2.63
C LEU A 140 23.14 16.07 -3.39
N PRO A 141 24.48 15.94 -3.42
CA PRO A 141 25.16 14.79 -4.00
C PRO A 141 25.04 13.57 -3.06
N ILE A 142 23.81 13.09 -2.87
CA ILE A 142 23.50 11.92 -2.06
C ILE A 142 23.85 10.65 -2.85
N SER A 143 24.79 9.86 -2.31
CA SER A 143 25.06 8.50 -2.78
C SER A 143 24.17 7.46 -2.09
N GLU A 144 23.61 7.83 -0.94
CA GLU A 144 22.76 6.98 -0.11
C GLU A 144 21.50 7.72 0.35
N VAL A 145 20.36 7.05 0.30
CA VAL A 145 19.10 7.48 0.90
C VAL A 145 18.80 6.60 2.11
N LYS A 146 18.81 7.19 3.31
CA LYS A 146 18.37 6.53 4.55
C LYS A 146 16.90 6.88 4.80
N ALA A 147 16.03 5.89 4.93
CA ALA A 147 14.60 6.12 5.16
C ALA A 147 14.12 5.47 6.47
N ASN A 148 13.20 6.15 7.15
CA ASN A 148 12.58 5.65 8.38
C ASN A 148 11.59 4.53 8.05
N PHE A 149 11.78 3.38 8.71
CA PHE A 149 10.82 2.29 8.72
C PHE A 149 10.13 2.24 10.09
N TYR A 150 8.81 2.45 10.09
CA TYR A 150 7.96 2.28 11.26
C TYR A 150 7.20 0.96 11.13
N THR A 151 7.25 0.12 12.17
CA THR A 151 6.22 -0.92 12.31
C THR A 151 4.86 -0.25 12.54
N TYR A 152 3.76 -0.96 12.30
CA TYR A 152 2.42 -0.42 12.55
C TYR A 152 2.27 0.13 13.98
N ASP A 153 2.79 -0.58 14.98
CA ASP A 153 2.65 -0.19 16.38
C ASP A 153 3.49 1.06 16.69
N GLN A 154 4.69 1.17 16.12
CA GLN A 154 5.52 2.37 16.22
C GLN A 154 4.88 3.56 15.49
N PHE A 155 4.32 3.35 14.30
CA PHE A 155 3.61 4.39 13.56
C PHE A 155 2.39 4.89 14.32
N ALA A 156 1.55 4.00 14.84
CA ALA A 156 0.37 4.34 15.63
C ALA A 156 0.76 5.11 16.90
N LYS A 157 1.88 4.72 17.53
CA LYS A 157 2.40 5.40 18.72
C LYS A 157 2.86 6.83 18.42
N ARG A 158 3.57 7.05 17.31
CA ARG A 158 4.02 8.38 16.88
C ARG A 158 2.83 9.29 16.59
N ASN A 159 1.82 8.74 15.93
CA ASN A 159 0.66 9.48 15.43
C ASN A 159 -0.57 9.27 16.32
N SER A 160 -0.38 9.37 17.65
CA SER A 160 -1.44 9.12 18.63
C SER A 160 -2.62 10.10 18.57
N ASP A 161 -2.44 11.21 17.87
CA ASP A 161 -3.43 12.25 17.58
C ASP A 161 -4.36 11.88 16.41
N ILE A 162 -3.95 10.94 15.55
CA ILE A 162 -4.78 10.46 14.45
C ILE A 162 -5.92 9.57 15.01
N PRO A 163 -7.19 9.81 14.63
CA PRO A 163 -8.29 8.96 15.06
C PRO A 163 -8.04 7.49 14.72
N TYR A 164 -8.38 6.58 15.65
CA TYR A 164 -8.11 5.14 15.49
C TYR A 164 -8.69 4.56 14.20
N GLN A 165 -9.86 5.03 13.73
CA GLN A 165 -10.43 4.57 12.45
C GLN A 165 -9.58 4.94 11.21
N ASN A 166 -8.70 5.94 11.32
CA ASN A 166 -7.90 6.47 10.22
C ASN A 166 -6.44 6.00 10.26
N ILE A 167 -5.95 5.48 11.39
CA ILE A 167 -4.53 5.15 11.53
C ILE A 167 -4.05 4.09 10.51
N GLY A 168 -4.91 3.14 10.14
CA GLY A 168 -4.60 2.15 9.11
C GLY A 168 -4.45 2.76 7.72
N LEU A 169 -5.26 3.77 7.38
CA LEU A 169 -5.14 4.50 6.12
C LEU A 169 -3.82 5.28 6.07
N GLU A 170 -3.51 5.99 7.13
CA GLU A 170 -2.28 6.79 7.23
C GLU A 170 -1.03 5.92 7.22
N TYR A 171 -1.08 4.75 7.85
CA TYR A 171 0.00 3.78 7.75
C TYR A 171 0.20 3.29 6.32
N ALA A 172 -0.87 2.95 5.62
CA ALA A 172 -0.79 2.54 4.22
C ALA A 172 -0.21 3.65 3.32
N ARG A 173 -0.54 4.92 3.59
CA ARG A 173 0.05 6.10 2.92
C ARG A 173 1.55 6.22 3.21
N GLN A 174 1.98 6.05 4.47
CA GLN A 174 3.39 6.07 4.86
C GLN A 174 4.19 4.96 4.15
N ILE A 175 3.65 3.75 4.10
CA ILE A 175 4.25 2.60 3.44
C ILE A 175 4.34 2.82 1.91
N ARG A 176 3.30 3.39 1.30
CA ARG A 176 3.31 3.79 -0.12
C ARG A 176 4.41 4.83 -0.41
N ASN A 177 4.58 5.83 0.45
CA ASN A 177 5.61 6.85 0.32
C ASN A 177 7.00 6.21 0.39
N LEU A 178 7.25 5.39 1.41
CA LEU A 178 8.51 4.66 1.58
C LEU A 178 8.87 3.85 0.32
N ARG A 179 7.94 3.06 -0.20
CA ARG A 179 8.15 2.27 -1.43
C ARG A 179 8.53 3.15 -2.62
N SER A 180 7.85 4.29 -2.76
CA SER A 180 8.08 5.22 -3.88
C SER A 180 9.50 5.80 -3.83
N GLN A 181 9.98 6.12 -2.63
CA GLN A 181 11.36 6.56 -2.40
C GLN A 181 12.36 5.43 -2.74
N LEU A 182 12.13 4.21 -2.28
CA LEU A 182 13.01 3.06 -2.56
C LEU A 182 13.04 2.71 -4.05
N GLN A 183 11.90 2.76 -4.73
CA GLN A 183 11.81 2.53 -6.18
C GLN A 183 12.56 3.61 -6.95
N TYR A 184 12.47 4.88 -6.52
CA TYR A 184 13.28 5.96 -7.08
C TYR A 184 14.77 5.63 -6.95
N CYS A 185 15.22 5.20 -5.76
CA CYS A 185 16.61 4.85 -5.51
C CYS A 185 17.07 3.72 -6.44
N LYS A 186 16.30 2.63 -6.54
CA LYS A 186 16.58 1.50 -7.43
C LYS A 186 16.69 1.92 -8.90
N LYS A 187 15.74 2.74 -9.39
CA LYS A 187 15.73 3.23 -10.78
C LYS A 187 16.96 4.10 -11.10
N ASN A 188 17.47 4.82 -10.11
CA ASN A 188 18.56 5.77 -10.28
C ASN A 188 19.91 5.25 -9.77
N HIS A 189 20.00 3.95 -9.44
CA HIS A 189 21.20 3.31 -8.91
C HIS A 189 21.75 3.99 -7.64
N LEU A 190 20.87 4.49 -6.79
CA LEU A 190 21.23 5.03 -5.48
C LEU A 190 21.26 3.91 -4.45
N VAL A 191 22.18 3.98 -3.50
CA VAL A 191 22.16 3.10 -2.33
C VAL A 191 20.98 3.53 -1.46
N ALA A 192 20.23 2.57 -0.93
CA ALA A 192 19.16 2.82 0.02
C ALA A 192 19.35 1.95 1.25
N SER A 193 19.04 2.50 2.42
CA SER A 193 18.99 1.77 3.69
C SER A 193 17.73 2.17 4.46
N LEU A 194 17.19 1.21 5.21
CA LEU A 194 16.04 1.42 6.07
C LEU A 194 16.48 1.41 7.52
N LYS A 195 16.01 2.37 8.31
CA LYS A 195 16.25 2.41 9.76
C LYS A 195 14.99 2.05 10.50
N VAL A 196 15.04 1.04 11.37
CA VAL A 196 13.90 0.69 12.22
C VAL A 196 13.77 1.71 13.33
N VAL A 197 12.67 2.45 13.32
CA VAL A 197 12.43 3.53 14.27
C VAL A 197 11.85 2.98 15.57
N ASP A 198 12.49 3.34 16.69
CA ASP A 198 11.96 3.20 18.03
C ASP A 198 11.47 4.58 18.50
N VAL A 199 10.15 4.74 18.58
CA VAL A 199 9.51 6.02 18.89
C VAL A 199 9.80 6.47 20.31
N ASP A 200 9.88 5.57 21.29
CA ASP A 200 10.21 5.92 22.68
C ASP A 200 11.63 6.48 22.77
N LYS A 201 12.57 5.78 22.14
CA LYS A 201 13.98 6.20 22.13
C LYS A 201 14.15 7.53 21.40
N ALA A 202 13.45 7.73 20.29
CA ALA A 202 13.47 8.97 19.53
C ALA A 202 12.83 10.14 20.28
N GLN A 203 11.65 9.95 20.88
CA GLN A 203 10.98 10.98 21.68
C GLN A 203 11.82 11.40 22.88
N LYS A 204 12.44 10.42 23.56
CA LYS A 204 13.41 10.72 24.64
C LYS A 204 14.57 11.56 24.11
N TYR A 205 15.14 11.20 22.96
CA TYR A 205 16.22 11.98 22.36
C TYR A 205 15.79 13.41 22.00
N ILE A 206 14.61 13.59 21.39
CA ILE A 206 14.03 14.90 21.05
C ILE A 206 13.89 15.76 22.30
N HIS A 207 13.30 15.19 23.36
CA HIS A 207 13.13 15.85 24.65
C HIS A 207 14.47 16.25 25.30
N ASP A 208 15.39 15.29 25.44
CA ASP A 208 16.68 15.49 26.12
C ASP A 208 17.56 16.53 25.40
N ASN A 209 17.39 16.67 24.08
CA ASN A 209 18.12 17.65 23.26
C ASN A 209 17.33 18.93 22.96
N ARG A 210 16.11 19.08 23.51
CA ARG A 210 15.21 20.24 23.30
C ARG A 210 14.96 20.54 21.82
N LEU A 211 14.80 19.49 21.02
CA LEU A 211 14.41 19.59 19.62
C LEU A 211 12.89 19.74 19.52
N GLU A 212 12.42 20.34 18.42
CA GLU A 212 10.99 20.37 18.11
C GLU A 212 10.53 18.99 17.62
N ASP A 213 9.39 18.52 18.12
CA ASP A 213 8.78 17.26 17.68
C ASP A 213 7.97 17.50 16.40
N ASN A 214 8.67 17.47 15.25
CA ASN A 214 8.09 17.70 13.93
C ASN A 214 8.72 16.78 12.87
N GLU A 215 8.09 16.70 11.70
CA GLU A 215 8.53 15.83 10.60
C GLU A 215 9.99 16.05 10.19
N GLN A 216 10.48 17.30 10.16
CA GLN A 216 11.87 17.57 9.81
C GLN A 216 12.84 16.98 10.84
N THR A 217 12.53 17.10 12.13
CA THR A 217 13.32 16.47 13.20
C THR A 217 13.35 14.96 13.01
N TRP A 218 12.21 14.31 12.86
CA TRP A 218 12.14 12.84 12.64
C TRP A 218 12.90 12.39 11.39
N ALA A 219 12.80 13.13 10.28
CA ALA A 219 13.56 12.86 9.07
C ALA A 219 15.07 12.99 9.31
N SER A 220 15.52 13.94 10.13
CA SER A 220 16.94 14.10 10.45
C SER A 220 17.49 12.98 11.33
N LEU A 221 16.66 12.42 12.22
CA LEU A 221 17.06 11.38 13.17
C LEU A 221 17.48 10.07 12.48
N VAL A 222 17.00 9.81 11.25
CA VAL A 222 17.40 8.62 10.45
C VAL A 222 18.92 8.55 10.21
N THR A 223 19.59 9.70 10.25
CA THR A 223 21.03 9.80 10.04
C THR A 223 21.85 9.50 11.30
N LYS A 224 21.19 9.37 12.46
CA LYS A 224 21.82 9.05 13.75
C LYS A 224 21.92 7.53 13.90
N ASP A 225 23.04 6.97 13.45
CA ASP A 225 23.29 5.52 13.48
C ASP A 225 23.30 4.93 14.91
N ASP A 226 23.45 5.75 15.95
CA ASP A 226 23.34 5.37 17.36
C ASP A 226 21.89 5.31 17.87
N LEU A 227 20.97 5.98 17.18
CA LEU A 227 19.56 6.04 17.57
C LEU A 227 18.79 4.85 17.00
N PHE A 228 18.97 4.55 15.72
CA PHE A 228 18.21 3.51 15.01
C PHE A 228 19.12 2.46 14.40
N ILE A 229 18.65 1.22 14.41
CA ILE A 229 19.34 0.10 13.74
C ILE A 229 18.97 0.08 12.27
N ASP A 230 19.89 -0.37 11.42
CA ASP A 230 19.55 -0.78 10.07
C ASP A 230 18.54 -1.92 10.12
N MET A 231 17.51 -1.85 9.29
CA MET A 231 16.53 -2.91 9.15
C MET A 231 17.23 -4.14 8.56
N PRO A 232 17.33 -5.25 9.30
CA PRO A 232 17.87 -6.49 8.76
C PRO A 232 16.95 -7.02 7.65
N ASP A 233 17.37 -8.08 6.97
CA ASP A 233 16.54 -8.86 6.04
C ASP A 233 15.12 -9.11 6.59
N ILE A 234 15.05 -9.53 7.86
CA ILE A 234 13.82 -9.83 8.58
C ILE A 234 13.90 -9.16 9.95
N TYR A 235 13.04 -8.18 10.19
CA TYR A 235 12.90 -7.55 11.50
C TYR A 235 11.78 -8.23 12.29
N THR A 236 12.10 -8.75 13.48
CA THR A 236 11.12 -9.46 14.32
C THR A 236 10.60 -8.54 15.42
N GLU A 237 9.31 -8.27 15.40
CA GLU A 237 8.60 -7.54 16.44
C GLU A 237 7.81 -8.55 17.28
N THR A 238 8.30 -8.80 18.50
CA THR A 238 7.65 -9.72 19.45
C THR A 238 6.96 -8.92 20.52
N ASN A 239 5.67 -8.65 20.35
CA ASN A 239 4.84 -8.09 21.40
C ASN A 239 3.42 -8.56 21.12
N ILE A 240 2.96 -9.63 21.77
CA ILE A 240 1.98 -9.58 22.87
C ILE A 240 1.76 -11.02 23.34
N VAL A 241 1.76 -11.23 24.65
CA VAL A 241 1.42 -12.51 25.28
C VAL A 241 0.07 -12.36 25.97
N TYR A 242 -0.90 -13.17 25.58
CA TYR A 242 -2.24 -13.20 26.18
C TYR A 242 -2.49 -14.55 26.85
N THR A 243 -3.37 -14.55 27.86
CA THR A 243 -4.00 -15.78 28.31
C THR A 243 -5.15 -16.12 27.37
N THR A 244 -5.26 -17.38 26.97
CA THR A 244 -6.34 -17.87 26.09
C THR A 244 -7.07 -19.05 26.74
N LYS A 245 -8.34 -19.23 26.37
CA LYS A 245 -9.14 -20.42 26.73
C LYS A 245 -8.87 -21.61 25.82
N GLU A 246 -8.22 -21.39 24.69
CA GLU A 246 -7.82 -22.48 23.80
C GLU A 246 -6.86 -23.43 24.51
N THR A 247 -6.95 -24.72 24.18
CA THR A 247 -6.10 -25.77 24.71
C THR A 247 -5.40 -26.48 23.57
N GLY A 248 -4.18 -26.98 23.80
CA GLY A 248 -3.36 -27.57 22.77
C GLY A 248 -2.43 -26.56 22.12
N LYS A 249 -1.55 -27.10 21.28
CA LYS A 249 -0.45 -26.36 20.67
C LYS A 249 -0.65 -26.24 19.16
N LYS A 250 -0.77 -25.02 18.64
CA LYS A 250 -0.89 -24.73 17.20
C LYS A 250 -0.22 -23.41 16.86
N ILE A 251 0.21 -23.24 15.62
CA ILE A 251 0.56 -21.91 15.08
C ILE A 251 -0.41 -21.60 13.94
N THR A 252 -0.93 -20.38 13.95
CA THR A 252 -1.62 -19.81 12.79
C THR A 252 -0.71 -18.75 12.18
N ILE A 253 -0.43 -18.86 10.89
CA ILE A 253 0.42 -17.95 10.14
C ILE A 253 -0.47 -17.16 9.21
N GLU A 254 -0.38 -15.85 9.24
CA GLU A 254 -1.04 -14.96 8.31
C GLU A 254 0.03 -14.14 7.59
N ALA A 255 0.07 -14.26 6.27
CA ALA A 255 0.90 -13.39 5.46
C ALA A 255 0.13 -12.10 5.23
N LEU A 256 0.60 -11.00 5.82
CA LEU A 256 0.04 -9.68 5.62
C LEU A 256 0.85 -8.92 4.58
N SER A 257 0.12 -8.11 3.83
CA SER A 257 0.68 -7.09 2.98
C SER A 257 0.03 -5.79 3.46
N TYR A 258 0.70 -5.08 4.35
CA TYR A 258 0.45 -3.65 4.56
C TYR A 258 1.02 -2.85 3.38
N TYR A 259 1.98 -3.43 2.66
CA TYR A 259 2.27 -3.07 1.29
C TYR A 259 1.04 -3.30 0.46
N PRO A 260 0.77 -2.40 -0.46
CA PRO A 260 -0.40 -2.65 -1.24
C PRO A 260 -0.05 -3.29 -2.60
N ALA A 261 -0.33 -4.61 -2.61
CA ALA A 261 -0.27 -5.74 -3.57
C ALA A 261 1.02 -5.95 -4.40
N HIS A 262 1.40 -7.15 -4.81
CA HIS A 262 0.77 -8.45 -5.13
C HIS A 262 0.22 -9.26 -3.92
N PRO A 263 -0.68 -10.26 -4.09
CA PRO A 263 -0.79 -11.36 -3.12
C PRO A 263 0.56 -12.07 -2.84
N ALA A 264 1.59 -11.77 -3.64
CA ALA A 264 2.96 -12.27 -3.51
C ALA A 264 3.93 -11.30 -2.80
N ASP A 265 3.61 -10.00 -2.61
CA ASP A 265 4.54 -9.03 -1.98
C ASP A 265 4.19 -8.87 -0.50
N ILE A 266 4.43 -9.96 0.22
CA ILE A 266 4.26 -10.07 1.66
C ILE A 266 5.26 -9.14 2.33
N ASP A 267 4.82 -8.34 3.31
CA ASP A 267 5.67 -7.36 3.98
C ASP A 267 5.78 -7.58 5.47
N CYS A 268 4.82 -8.31 6.00
CA CYS A 268 4.76 -8.74 7.37
C CYS A 268 4.16 -10.14 7.41
N ILE A 269 4.85 -11.08 8.04
CA ILE A 269 4.26 -12.38 8.37
C ILE A 269 3.91 -12.36 9.84
N VAL A 270 2.66 -12.64 10.16
CA VAL A 270 2.19 -12.72 11.55
C VAL A 270 2.05 -14.18 11.93
N ALA A 271 2.82 -14.62 12.92
CA ALA A 271 2.67 -15.92 13.54
C ALA A 271 1.96 -15.77 14.88
N VAL A 272 0.82 -16.45 15.02
CA VAL A 272 0.04 -16.55 16.24
C VAL A 272 0.25 -17.95 16.83
N GLU A 273 1.10 -18.04 17.84
CA GLU A 273 1.40 -19.28 18.55
C GLU A 273 0.41 -19.47 19.70
N TYR A 274 -0.31 -20.58 19.70
CA TYR A 274 -1.10 -21.06 20.83
C TYR A 274 -0.29 -22.15 21.52
N LEU A 275 0.09 -21.89 22.76
CA LEU A 275 0.89 -22.77 23.62
C LEU A 275 0.05 -23.11 24.85
N ASP A 276 -0.97 -23.94 24.65
CA ASP A 276 -2.02 -24.21 25.64
C ASP A 276 -2.72 -22.89 26.04
N LYS A 277 -2.65 -22.51 27.31
CA LYS A 277 -3.33 -21.32 27.84
C LYS A 277 -2.64 -19.99 27.48
N VAL A 278 -1.59 -20.03 26.67
CA VAL A 278 -0.80 -18.86 26.28
C VAL A 278 -0.92 -18.62 24.79
N LYS A 279 -1.24 -17.40 24.38
CA LYS A 279 -1.21 -16.93 22.99
C LYS A 279 -0.05 -15.95 22.82
N ARG A 280 0.86 -16.20 21.90
CA ARG A 280 1.95 -15.29 21.52
C ARG A 280 1.73 -14.82 20.08
N ILE A 281 1.93 -13.52 19.84
CA ILE A 281 1.91 -12.95 18.50
C ILE A 281 3.32 -12.46 18.16
N THR A 282 3.84 -12.92 17.02
CA THR A 282 5.13 -12.50 16.48
C THR A 282 4.91 -11.94 15.08
N LYS A 283 5.40 -10.73 14.82
CA LYS A 283 5.36 -10.09 13.50
C LYS A 283 6.77 -10.13 12.89
N TYR A 284 6.88 -10.63 11.67
CA TYR A 284 8.13 -10.69 10.91
C TYR A 284 8.04 -9.72 9.74
N TRP A 285 8.63 -8.54 9.90
CA TRP A 285 8.68 -7.50 8.87
C TRP A 285 9.78 -7.81 7.86
N LEU A 286 9.43 -7.88 6.58
CA LEU A 286 10.34 -8.21 5.48
C LEU A 286 10.93 -6.91 4.92
N ASN A 287 12.25 -6.81 4.83
CA ASN A 287 12.88 -5.61 4.30
C ASN A 287 12.74 -5.58 2.76
N PRO A 288 12.05 -4.56 2.19
CA PRO A 288 11.74 -4.47 0.75
C PRO A 288 12.96 -4.24 -0.15
N LEU A 289 14.14 -4.03 0.42
CA LEU A 289 15.39 -3.93 -0.32
C LEU A 289 15.91 -5.31 -0.78
N PHE A 290 15.40 -6.39 -0.21
CA PHE A 290 15.80 -7.77 -0.53
C PHE A 290 14.72 -8.50 -1.35
N ASN A 291 15.02 -9.73 -1.76
CA ASN A 291 14.07 -10.56 -2.49
C ASN A 291 13.01 -11.13 -1.52
N THR A 292 11.78 -10.63 -1.63
CA THR A 292 10.65 -10.97 -0.75
C THR A 292 10.33 -12.47 -0.70
N GLU A 293 10.38 -13.17 -1.84
CA GLU A 293 10.10 -14.62 -1.92
C GLU A 293 11.11 -15.43 -1.09
N SER A 294 12.40 -15.11 -1.20
CA SER A 294 13.46 -15.71 -0.38
C SER A 294 13.26 -15.42 1.11
N LEU A 295 12.89 -14.18 1.46
CA LEU A 295 12.60 -13.81 2.84
C LEU A 295 11.37 -14.53 3.40
N TYR A 296 10.32 -14.68 2.60
CA TYR A 296 9.12 -15.43 2.98
C TYR A 296 9.45 -16.86 3.36
N ASN A 297 10.19 -17.56 2.50
CA ASN A 297 10.62 -18.94 2.76
C ASN A 297 11.49 -19.02 4.01
N LYS A 298 12.42 -18.06 4.20
CA LYS A 298 13.27 -17.97 5.39
C LYS A 298 12.47 -17.78 6.68
N VAL A 299 11.43 -16.93 6.66
CA VAL A 299 10.52 -16.77 7.82
C VAL A 299 9.73 -18.05 8.07
N PHE A 300 9.23 -18.70 7.01
CA PHE A 300 8.49 -19.96 7.16
C PHE A 300 9.35 -21.06 7.80
N ASP A 301 10.61 -21.17 7.40
CA ASP A 301 11.59 -22.07 8.02
C ASP A 301 11.84 -21.72 9.49
N MET A 302 11.97 -20.43 9.82
CA MET A 302 12.11 -19.96 11.20
C MET A 302 10.90 -20.33 12.06
N ILE A 303 9.68 -20.16 11.54
CA ILE A 303 8.44 -20.54 12.24
C ILE A 303 8.37 -22.06 12.40
N CYS A 304 8.66 -22.84 11.37
CA CYS A 304 8.68 -24.31 11.44
C CYS A 304 9.69 -24.82 12.48
N ALA A 305 10.89 -24.23 12.54
CA ALA A 305 11.91 -24.57 13.53
C ALA A 305 11.45 -24.22 14.97
N ALA A 306 10.81 -23.05 15.15
CA ALA A 306 10.23 -22.66 16.43
C ALA A 306 9.09 -23.60 16.85
N ALA A 307 8.21 -23.98 15.92
CA ALA A 307 7.10 -24.91 16.13
C ALA A 307 7.61 -26.28 16.59
N ALA A 308 8.60 -26.83 15.88
CA ALA A 308 9.22 -28.11 16.23
C ALA A 308 9.81 -28.08 17.66
N LYS A 309 10.52 -27.01 18.00
CA LYS A 309 11.09 -26.82 19.35
C LYS A 309 10.02 -26.72 20.45
N ALA A 310 8.86 -26.15 20.12
CA ALA A 310 7.73 -26.02 21.04
C ALA A 310 6.86 -27.29 21.16
N GLY A 311 7.12 -28.30 20.32
CA GLY A 311 6.29 -29.50 20.19
C GLY A 311 4.92 -29.20 19.57
N ILE A 312 4.85 -28.20 18.69
CA ILE A 312 3.65 -27.89 17.90
C ILE A 312 3.66 -28.77 16.66
N THR A 313 2.59 -29.54 16.46
CA THR A 313 2.42 -30.42 15.28
C THR A 313 1.42 -29.86 14.26
N LYS A 314 0.69 -28.80 14.61
CA LYS A 314 -0.32 -28.17 13.76
C LYS A 314 0.10 -26.74 13.38
N ILE A 315 0.34 -26.51 12.10
CA ILE A 315 0.59 -25.19 11.51
C ILE A 315 -0.53 -24.92 10.50
N GLU A 316 -1.24 -23.82 10.67
CA GLU A 316 -2.31 -23.36 9.79
C GLU A 316 -1.84 -22.10 9.08
N VAL A 317 -1.92 -22.05 7.75
CA VAL A 317 -1.60 -20.84 6.97
C VAL A 317 -2.90 -20.23 6.49
N ILE A 318 -3.17 -19.00 6.93
CA ILE A 318 -4.27 -18.16 6.45
C ILE A 318 -3.72 -17.31 5.31
N GLN A 319 -4.22 -17.54 4.10
CA GLN A 319 -3.94 -16.66 2.97
C GLN A 319 -5.02 -15.58 2.90
N PRO A 320 -4.67 -14.29 2.88
CA PRO A 320 -5.64 -13.27 2.49
C PRO A 320 -6.05 -13.49 1.04
N GLY A 321 -7.36 -13.58 0.78
CA GLY A 321 -7.92 -13.50 -0.57
C GLY A 321 -8.08 -14.79 -1.37
N MET A 322 -7.95 -15.98 -0.79
CA MET A 322 -8.44 -17.22 -1.44
C MET A 322 -9.44 -17.96 -0.55
N SER A 323 -10.73 -17.80 -0.84
CA SER A 323 -11.74 -18.77 -0.44
C SER A 323 -11.61 -19.99 -1.35
N PHE A 324 -11.09 -21.10 -0.82
CA PHE A 324 -11.11 -22.37 -1.53
C PHE A 324 -12.34 -23.17 -1.12
N GLU A 325 -13.12 -23.62 -2.09
CA GLU A 325 -14.03 -24.73 -1.88
C GLU A 325 -13.28 -26.03 -2.18
N SER A 326 -13.19 -26.91 -1.18
CA SER A 326 -12.72 -28.27 -1.43
C SER A 326 -13.86 -29.07 -2.02
N CYS A 327 -13.60 -29.84 -3.07
CA CYS A 327 -14.59 -30.77 -3.58
C CYS A 327 -14.97 -31.74 -2.44
N PRO A 328 -16.23 -31.80 -1.99
CA PRO A 328 -16.62 -32.60 -0.82
C PRO A 328 -16.48 -34.11 -1.05
N HIS A 329 -16.19 -34.54 -2.29
CA HIS A 329 -15.97 -35.95 -2.65
C HIS A 329 -14.51 -36.37 -2.79
N CYS A 330 -13.60 -35.51 -3.26
CA CYS A 330 -12.20 -35.89 -3.50
C CYS A 330 -11.16 -35.06 -2.75
N GLY A 331 -11.56 -33.93 -2.14
CA GLY A 331 -10.65 -33.07 -1.39
C GLY A 331 -9.63 -32.30 -2.24
N GLU A 332 -9.73 -32.38 -3.58
CA GLU A 332 -8.92 -31.52 -4.46
C GLU A 332 -9.33 -30.05 -4.30
N LEU A 333 -8.32 -29.18 -4.27
CA LEU A 333 -8.48 -27.74 -4.26
C LEU A 333 -8.97 -27.30 -5.65
N LEU A 334 -10.18 -26.74 -5.72
CA LEU A 334 -10.65 -26.07 -6.91
C LEU A 334 -10.06 -24.65 -6.89
N ILE A 335 -9.23 -24.33 -7.90
CA ILE A 335 -8.71 -22.97 -8.12
C ILE A 335 -9.85 -22.07 -8.62
#